data_AF-A0A839Y3W1-F1
#
_entry.id   AF-A0A839Y3W1-F1
#
_cell.length_a   1.000
_cell.length_b   1.000
_cell.length_c   1.000
_cell.angle_alpha   90.00
_cell.angle_beta   90.00
_cell.angle_gamma   90.00
#
_symmetry.space_group_name_H-M   'P 1'
#
loop_
_entity.id
_entity.type
_entity.pdbx_description
1 polymer ?
#
loop_
_entity_poly.entity_id
_entity_poly.type
_entity_poly.pdbx_seq_one_letter_code
_entity_poly.pdbx_strand_id
1 'polypeptide(L)' 'MRTDAGEVLVELPADGSAYAVRAGTDAGDVSIGVPEDPSSPRVVDLESDAGDITVRTAG' A
#
# COMPACT_ATOMS: atom_id res chain seq x y z
N MET A 1 26.29 -2.78 7.35
CA MET A 1 25.03 -2.01 7.31
C MET A 1 24.34 -2.42 6.03
N ARG A 2 23.32 -3.28 6.11
CA ARG A 2 22.54 -3.71 4.95
C ARG A 2 21.31 -2.83 4.96
N THR A 3 21.24 -1.89 4.03
CA THR A 3 20.04 -1.09 3.79
C THR A 3 19.48 -1.57 2.47
N ASP A 4 18.53 -2.49 2.53
CA ASP A 4 17.66 -2.81 1.41
C ASP A 4 16.53 -1.76 1.46
N ALA A 5 16.80 -0.55 0.97
CA ALA A 5 15.79 0.50 0.86
C ALA A 5 15.05 0.30 -0.47
N GLY A 6 13.85 -0.28 -0.42
CA GLY A 6 13.04 -0.59 -1.60
C GLY A 6 11.71 0.17 -1.58
N GLU A 7 11.34 0.77 -2.71
CA GLU A 7 10.01 1.36 -2.89
C GLU A 7 9.02 0.26 -3.30
N VAL A 8 7.87 0.19 -2.63
CA VAL A 8 6.76 -0.71 -2.98
C VAL A 8 5.63 0.13 -3.55
N LEU A 9 5.42 0.02 -4.87
CA LEU A 9 4.30 0.64 -5.57
C LEU A 9 3.24 -0.40 -5.92
N VAL A 10 2.02 -0.19 -5.43
CA VAL A 10 0.85 -1.01 -5.76
C VAL A 10 -0.18 -0.16 -6.49
N GLU A 11 -0.54 -0.62 -7.69
CA GLU A 11 -1.58 -0.01 -8.51
C GLU A 11 -2.84 -0.87 -8.47
N LEU A 12 -3.93 -0.31 -7.96
CA LEU A 12 -5.23 -0.96 -7.86
C LEU A 12 -6.15 -0.46 -8.98
N PRO A 13 -7.10 -1.28 -9.48
CA PRO A 13 -8.04 -0.84 -10.49
C PRO A 13 -8.73 0.49 -10.12
N ALA A 14 -8.79 1.44 -11.05
CA ALA A 14 -9.57 2.69 -10.91
C ALA A 14 -11.08 2.47 -11.11
N ASP A 15 -11.60 1.31 -10.71
CA ASP A 15 -13.03 0.99 -10.78
C ASP A 15 -13.83 1.66 -9.64
N GLY A 16 -13.16 2.44 -8.78
CA GLY A 16 -13.75 3.10 -7.63
C GLY A 16 -14.11 2.15 -6.49
N SER A 17 -13.72 0.87 -6.59
CA SER A 17 -13.93 -0.09 -5.51
C SER A 17 -13.08 0.27 -4.31
N ALA A 18 -13.66 0.14 -3.12
CA ALA A 18 -12.91 0.31 -1.88
C ALA A 18 -12.15 -0.98 -1.52
N TYR A 19 -10.96 -0.81 -0.96
CA TYR A 19 -10.09 -1.91 -0.55
C TYR A 19 -9.84 -1.84 0.95
N ALA A 20 -9.77 -3.00 1.60
CA ALA A 20 -9.26 -3.10 2.95
C ALA A 20 -7.72 -3.07 2.88
N VAL A 21 -7.14 -1.88 2.97
CA VAL A 21 -5.69 -1.71 2.89
C VAL A 21 -5.07 -1.84 4.29
N ARG A 22 -4.04 -2.66 4.38
CA ARG A 22 -3.17 -2.83 5.54
C ARG A 22 -1.75 -2.68 5.06
N ALA A 23 -1.16 -1.50 5.30
CA ALA A 23 0.19 -1.20 4.87
C ALA A 23 1.00 -0.73 6.09
N GLY A 24 2.18 -1.32 6.28
CA GLY A 24 3.08 -1.01 7.38
C GLY A 24 4.53 -1.01 6.94
N THR A 25 5.30 -0.04 7.43
CA THR A 25 6.76 0.00 7.28
C THR A 25 7.40 0.31 8.62
N ASP A 26 8.47 -0.42 8.95
CA ASP A 26 9.24 -0.17 10.18
C ASP A 26 10.14 1.07 10.05
N ALA A 27 10.61 1.37 8.84
CA ALA A 27 11.41 2.54 8.53
C ALA A 27 11.11 3.07 7.11
N GLY A 28 10.19 4.04 7.03
CA GLY A 28 9.75 4.68 5.80
C GLY A 28 8.39 5.36 6.00
N ASP A 29 7.75 5.76 4.90
CA ASP A 29 6.42 6.34 4.88
C ASP A 29 5.42 5.45 4.14
N VAL A 30 4.14 5.52 4.56
CA VAL A 30 3.02 4.85 3.90
C VAL A 30 2.08 5.90 3.32
N SER A 31 1.80 5.80 2.02
CA SER A 31 0.88 6.68 1.31
C SER A 31 -0.21 5.88 0.61
N ILE A 32 -1.47 6.12 1.00
CA ILE A 32 -2.64 5.45 0.44
C ILE A 32 -3.52 6.49 -0.25
N GLY A 33 -3.67 6.34 -1.57
CA GLY A 33 -4.44 7.25 -2.44
C GLY A 33 -5.68 6.60 -3.06
N VAL A 34 -6.19 5.52 -2.46
CA VAL A 34 -7.37 4.79 -2.91
C VAL A 34 -8.47 4.83 -1.85
N PRO A 35 -9.75 4.65 -2.19
CA PRO A 35 -10.81 4.51 -1.20
C PRO A 35 -10.57 3.29 -0.30
N GLU A 36 -10.55 3.52 1.01
CA GLU A 36 -10.35 2.47 2.01
C GLU A 36 -11.68 2.05 2.64
N ASP A 37 -11.91 0.74 2.71
CA ASP A 37 -13.04 0.16 3.44
C ASP A 37 -12.56 -1.10 4.20
N PRO A 38 -12.47 -1.06 5.53
CA PRO A 38 -12.01 -2.19 6.34
C PRO A 38 -12.97 -3.39 6.31
N SER A 39 -14.21 -3.22 5.83
CA SER A 39 -15.19 -4.28 5.62
C SER A 39 -15.17 -4.85 4.20
N SER A 40 -14.38 -4.28 3.29
CA SER A 40 -14.26 -4.76 1.92
C SER A 40 -13.71 -6.19 1.88
N PRO A 41 -14.29 -7.08 1.05
CA PRO A 41 -13.73 -8.41 0.83
C PRO A 41 -12.42 -8.36 0.03
N ARG A 42 -12.06 -7.21 -0.55
CA ARG A 42 -10.82 -7.01 -1.30
C ARG A 42 -9.75 -6.48 -0.35
N VAL A 43 -8.87 -7.35 0.12
CA VAL A 43 -7.81 -7.02 1.07
C VAL A 43 -6.49 -6.81 0.34
N VAL A 44 -5.77 -5.75 0.71
CA VAL A 44 -4.42 -5.45 0.24
C VAL A 44 -3.53 -5.36 1.48
N ASP A 45 -2.61 -6.29 1.63
CA ASP A 45 -1.73 -6.40 2.80
C ASP A 45 -0.27 -6.25 2.34
N LEU A 46 0.43 -5.27 2.91
CA LEU A 46 1.77 -4.84 2.50
C LEU A 46 2.62 -4.57 3.74
N GLU A 47 3.77 -5.24 3.83
CA GLU A 47 4.76 -5.01 4.88
C GLU A 47 6.14 -4.78 4.24
N SER A 48 6.90 -3.85 4.81
CA SER A 48 8.28 -3.56 4.42
C SER A 48 9.12 -3.25 5.65
N ASP A 49 10.33 -3.80 5.74
CA ASP A 49 11.26 -3.50 6.84
C ASP A 49 11.92 -2.11 6.68
N ALA A 50 12.23 -1.71 5.44
CA ALA A 50 12.85 -0.43 5.16
C ALA A 50 12.49 0.06 3.75
N GLY A 51 11.73 1.14 3.68
CA GLY A 51 11.29 1.75 2.42
C GLY A 51 9.83 2.19 2.43
N ASP A 52 9.48 2.96 1.41
CA ASP A 52 8.19 3.62 1.30
C ASP A 52 7.18 2.72 0.60
N ILE A 53 5.95 2.71 1.11
CA ILE A 53 4.82 1.99 0.52
C ILE A 53 3.85 3.01 -0.08
N THR A 54 3.59 2.89 -1.38
CA THR A 54 2.60 3.71 -2.08
C THR A 54 1.51 2.84 -2.71
N VAL A 55 0.26 3.09 -2.33
CA VAL A 55 -0.93 2.45 -2.91
C VAL A 55 -1.72 3.51 -3.67
N ARG A 56 -1.94 3.31 -4.97
CA ARG A 56 -2.68 4.25 -5.83
C ARG A 56 -3.59 3.53 -6.80
N THR A 57 -4.55 4.24 -7.39
CA THR A 57 -5.34 3.71 -8.50
C THR A 57 -4.52 3.74 -9.80
N ALA A 58 -4.59 2.66 -10.57
CA ALA A 58 -4.06 2.55 -11.93
C ALA A 58 -4.85 3.48 -12.86
N GLY A 59 -4.14 4.36 -13.59
CA GLY A 59 -4.72 5.30 -14.54
C GLY A 59 -5.07 4.69 -15.89
#